data_AF-A0A427DPI3-F1
#
_entry.id   AF-A0A427DPI3-F1
#
_cell.length_a   1.000
_cell.length_b   1.000
_cell.length_c   1.000
_cell.angle_alpha   90.00
_cell.angle_beta   90.00
_cell.angle_gamma   90.00
#
_symmetry.space_group_name_H-M   'P 1'
#
loop_
_entity.id
_entity.type
_entity.pdbx_description
1 polymer ?
#
loop_
_entity_poly.entity_id
_entity_poly.type
_entity_poly.pdbx_seq_one_letter_code
_entity_poly.pdbx_strand_id
1 'polypeptide(L)'
;MDTVKLAHDEVHACLARAGSFYSRTFWITEILFNLSGSTAGQFQWSRDLTSQRIRLNRILLDQNPQEMLRTIIPHEVAHLVACQLYGPKVGHGPRWKQIMMNCFNLPPDRCHDLDTSLASAKPFIYRCGCKAFNISTRMHKQMERGQLRHCKACKQPLAYSHVEEVEKVVLRMEKLFLAAHDNRLSRTDIQRVTGLIGGHKLGRLVIQPSLAVSRRELLSALSLTADRCLDHPRPDTLPGGLTHAILFADSTDTRMKRAAAVLRDRGVKVRVVARSNAGAGATAG
;
A
#
# COMPACT_ATOMS: atom_id res chain seq x y z
N MET A 1 -15.14 1.95 7.25
CA MET A 1 -13.94 2.55 7.89
C MET A 1 -12.85 2.67 6.82
N ASP A 2 -12.12 3.78 6.74
CA ASP A 2 -11.03 3.95 5.76
C ASP A 2 -9.70 3.46 6.35
N THR A 3 -9.42 2.18 6.18
CA THR A 3 -8.25 1.46 6.71
C THR A 3 -6.92 2.04 6.23
N VAL A 4 -6.85 2.53 4.99
CA VAL A 4 -5.66 3.19 4.44
C VAL A 4 -5.35 4.47 5.18
N LYS A 5 -6.38 5.29 5.48
CA LYS A 5 -6.18 6.51 6.28
C LYS A 5 -5.65 6.15 7.67
N LEU A 6 -6.25 5.16 8.33
CA LEU A 6 -5.80 4.70 9.65
C LEU A 6 -4.35 4.21 9.61
N ALA A 7 -3.98 3.43 8.61
CA ALA A 7 -2.61 2.95 8.46
C ALA A 7 -1.62 4.11 8.25
N HIS A 8 -2.00 5.11 7.46
CA HIS A 8 -1.19 6.30 7.25
C HIS A 8 -1.01 7.09 8.55
N ASP A 9 -2.11 7.32 9.28
CA ASP A 9 -2.12 8.00 10.58
C ASP A 9 -1.24 7.23 11.60
N GLU A 10 -1.33 5.91 11.65
CA GLU A 10 -0.54 5.09 12.57
C GLU A 10 0.95 5.08 12.24
N VAL A 11 1.34 5.08 10.96
CA VAL A 11 2.76 5.24 10.58
C VAL A 11 3.30 6.56 11.12
N HIS A 12 2.57 7.66 10.94
CA HIS A 12 3.00 8.96 11.46
C HIS A 12 2.98 9.03 12.98
N ALA A 13 2.01 8.39 13.64
CA ALA A 13 1.96 8.28 15.09
C ALA A 13 3.19 7.50 15.62
N CYS A 14 3.56 6.39 14.99
CA CYS A 14 4.77 5.65 15.33
C CYS A 14 6.04 6.51 15.17
N LEU A 15 6.15 7.26 14.06
CA LEU A 15 7.30 8.16 13.84
C LEU A 15 7.36 9.26 14.90
N ALA A 16 6.21 9.83 15.30
CA ALA A 16 6.13 10.82 16.36
C ALA A 16 6.54 10.24 17.71
N ARG A 17 6.03 9.04 18.07
CA ARG A 17 6.42 8.32 19.30
C ARG A 17 7.94 8.08 19.35
N ALA A 18 8.50 7.57 18.25
CA ALA A 18 9.94 7.37 18.14
C ALA A 18 10.70 8.69 18.25
N GLY A 19 10.18 9.76 17.65
CA GLY A 19 10.82 11.06 17.71
C GLY A 19 10.86 11.65 19.11
N SER A 20 9.79 11.49 19.89
CA SER A 20 9.77 11.84 21.30
C SER A 20 10.74 10.98 22.13
N PHE A 21 10.79 9.67 21.87
CA PHE A 21 11.64 8.74 22.63
C PHE A 21 13.14 8.98 22.40
N TYR A 22 13.55 9.24 21.16
CA TYR A 22 14.96 9.45 20.78
C TYR A 22 15.37 10.92 20.66
N SER A 23 14.47 11.86 21.00
CA SER A 23 14.67 13.30 20.86
C SER A 23 15.19 13.70 19.47
N ARG A 24 14.62 13.10 18.42
CA ARG A 24 15.07 13.26 17.02
C ARG A 24 13.93 13.10 16.03
N THR A 25 13.93 13.85 14.95
CA THR A 25 12.96 13.65 13.86
C THR A 25 13.31 12.46 12.98
N PHE A 26 12.32 11.62 12.71
CA PHE A 26 12.38 10.55 11.71
C PHE A 26 11.55 10.93 10.49
N TRP A 27 12.05 10.59 9.30
CA TRP A 27 11.39 10.92 8.04
C TRP A 27 11.03 9.68 7.24
N ILE A 28 9.99 9.79 6.42
CA ILE A 28 9.57 8.75 5.47
C ILE A 28 9.24 9.45 4.16
N THR A 29 9.61 8.84 3.03
CA THR A 29 9.28 9.37 1.70
C THR A 29 7.86 9.00 1.30
N GLU A 30 7.46 7.75 1.55
CA GLU A 30 6.22 7.21 1.00
C GLU A 30 5.64 6.05 1.81
N ILE A 31 4.31 5.98 1.86
CA ILE A 31 3.56 4.84 2.38
C ILE A 31 2.75 4.26 1.24
N LEU A 32 3.02 2.99 0.90
CA LEU A 32 2.47 2.31 -0.27
C LEU A 32 1.60 1.12 0.13
N PHE A 33 0.49 0.90 -0.56
CA PHE A 33 -0.41 -0.24 -0.33
C PHE A 33 -0.33 -1.27 -1.45
N ASN A 34 0.90 -1.61 -1.86
CA ASN A 34 1.18 -2.38 -3.07
C ASN A 34 1.84 -3.75 -2.82
N LEU A 35 1.80 -4.26 -1.59
CA LEU A 35 2.19 -5.64 -1.33
C LEU A 35 1.07 -6.60 -1.72
N SER A 36 1.47 -7.82 -2.07
CA SER A 36 0.59 -8.93 -2.43
C SER A 36 1.15 -10.23 -1.85
N GLY A 37 0.36 -11.31 -1.84
CA GLY A 37 0.78 -12.55 -1.20
C GLY A 37 0.70 -12.47 0.31
N SER A 38 1.53 -13.24 1.01
CA SER A 38 1.49 -13.38 2.46
C SER A 38 2.30 -12.34 3.24
N THR A 39 3.00 -11.43 2.55
CA THR A 39 3.76 -10.36 3.21
C THR A 39 2.81 -9.23 3.59
N ALA A 40 2.69 -8.93 4.88
CA ALA A 40 1.77 -7.90 5.37
C ALA A 40 2.38 -6.49 5.39
N GLY A 41 3.66 -6.38 5.78
CA GLY A 41 4.42 -5.15 5.82
C GLY A 41 5.83 -5.34 5.25
N GLN A 42 6.43 -4.24 4.79
CA GLN A 42 7.82 -4.19 4.39
C GLN A 42 8.36 -2.76 4.43
N PHE A 43 9.43 -2.54 5.18
CA PHE A 43 10.30 -1.38 5.04
C PHE A 43 11.27 -1.56 3.86
N GLN A 44 11.40 -0.51 3.03
CA GLN A 44 12.33 -0.44 1.91
C GLN A 44 13.07 0.90 1.91
N TRP A 45 14.35 0.87 1.57
CA TRP A 45 15.18 2.06 1.42
C TRP A 45 16.01 1.99 0.13
N SER A 46 16.37 3.16 -0.44
CA SER A 46 17.24 3.27 -1.62
C SER A 46 18.71 3.25 -1.23
N ARG A 47 19.58 2.75 -2.11
CA ARG A 47 21.02 2.56 -1.81
C ARG A 47 21.76 3.83 -1.36
N ASP A 48 21.33 4.98 -1.88
CA ASP A 48 21.83 6.32 -1.57
C ASP A 48 21.14 6.96 -0.35
N LEU A 49 20.22 6.25 0.30
CA LEU A 49 19.44 6.68 1.47
C LEU A 49 18.58 7.93 1.24
N THR A 50 18.30 8.29 -0.01
CA THR A 50 17.43 9.43 -0.34
C THR A 50 15.94 9.07 -0.30
N SER A 51 15.61 7.78 -0.31
CA SER A 51 14.23 7.29 -0.28
C SER A 51 14.04 6.19 0.76
N GLN A 52 13.00 6.36 1.58
CA GLN A 52 12.56 5.39 2.58
C GLN A 52 11.05 5.20 2.49
N ARG A 53 10.59 3.95 2.37
CA ARG A 53 9.19 3.62 2.13
C ARG A 53 8.72 2.52 3.07
N ILE A 54 7.49 2.63 3.52
CA ILE A 54 6.76 1.51 4.14
C ILE A 54 5.73 1.02 3.13
N ARG A 55 5.77 -0.28 2.86
CA ARG A 55 4.85 -0.96 1.96
C ARG A 55 3.96 -1.87 2.78
N LEU A 56 2.66 -1.85 2.52
CA LEU A 56 1.64 -2.63 3.23
C LEU A 56 0.80 -3.43 2.23
N ASN A 57 0.27 -4.55 2.69
CA ASN A 57 -0.63 -5.38 1.91
C ASN A 57 -2.06 -4.92 2.12
N ARG A 58 -2.68 -4.43 1.04
CA ARG A 58 -4.00 -3.83 1.14
C ARG A 58 -5.08 -4.83 1.55
N ILE A 59 -5.00 -6.08 1.05
CA ILE A 59 -5.97 -7.12 1.38
C ILE A 59 -5.87 -7.49 2.86
N LEU A 60 -4.65 -7.70 3.36
CA LEU A 60 -4.42 -8.04 4.76
C LEU A 60 -4.77 -6.87 5.70
N LEU A 61 -4.55 -5.64 5.27
CA LEU A 61 -4.99 -4.43 5.98
C LEU A 61 -6.50 -4.37 6.15
N ASP A 62 -7.24 -4.63 5.07
CA ASP A 62 -8.70 -4.55 5.10
C ASP A 62 -9.32 -5.70 5.92
N GLN A 63 -8.67 -6.87 5.96
CA GLN A 63 -9.11 -8.05 6.70
C GLN A 63 -8.74 -8.01 8.19
N ASN A 64 -7.55 -7.50 8.51
CA ASN A 64 -6.97 -7.56 9.85
C ASN A 64 -6.52 -6.17 10.32
N PRO A 65 -7.41 -5.15 10.32
CA PRO A 65 -7.01 -3.77 10.56
C PRO A 65 -6.39 -3.59 11.96
N GLN A 66 -6.88 -4.29 12.98
CA GLN A 66 -6.33 -4.16 14.34
C GLN A 66 -4.90 -4.68 14.45
N GLU A 67 -4.62 -5.88 13.94
CA GLU A 67 -3.27 -6.47 13.95
C GLU A 67 -2.29 -5.64 13.12
N MET A 68 -2.77 -5.13 11.98
CA MET A 68 -1.97 -4.28 11.10
C MET A 68 -1.56 -2.97 11.78
N LEU A 69 -2.48 -2.32 12.48
CA LEU A 69 -2.23 -1.07 13.20
C LEU A 69 -1.39 -1.28 14.46
N ARG A 70 -1.66 -2.32 15.24
CA ARG A 70 -1.04 -2.52 16.56
C ARG A 70 0.31 -3.20 16.51
N THR A 71 0.56 -4.03 15.50
CA THR A 71 1.76 -4.88 15.46
C THR A 71 2.59 -4.60 14.21
N ILE A 72 1.98 -4.72 13.03
CA ILE A 72 2.74 -4.77 11.76
C ILE A 72 3.27 -3.38 11.36
N ILE A 73 2.46 -2.33 11.48
CA ILE A 73 2.92 -0.98 11.18
C ILE A 73 4.05 -0.56 12.14
N PRO A 74 3.92 -0.69 13.47
CA PRO A 74 5.02 -0.45 14.40
C PRO A 74 6.28 -1.27 14.08
N HIS A 75 6.12 -2.53 13.67
CA HIS A 75 7.23 -3.40 13.24
C HIS A 75 8.01 -2.80 12.06
N GLU A 76 7.32 -2.36 11.00
CA GLU A 76 7.96 -1.76 9.84
C GLU A 76 8.56 -0.38 10.15
N VAL A 77 7.90 0.41 11.00
CA VAL A 77 8.45 1.69 11.45
C VAL A 77 9.69 1.47 12.32
N ALA A 78 9.76 0.40 13.11
CA ALA A 78 10.96 0.06 13.87
C ALA A 78 12.15 -0.24 12.95
N HIS A 79 11.95 -0.87 11.79
CA HIS A 79 13.01 -1.03 10.79
C HIS A 79 13.48 0.31 10.23
N LEU A 80 12.55 1.23 9.95
CA LEU A 80 12.86 2.58 9.49
C LEU A 80 13.67 3.36 10.53
N VAL A 81 13.21 3.38 11.78
CA VAL A 81 13.88 4.04 12.91
C VAL A 81 15.28 3.45 13.11
N ALA A 82 15.40 2.12 13.12
CA ALA A 82 16.69 1.44 13.22
C ALA A 82 17.64 1.84 12.09
N CYS A 83 17.13 1.93 10.86
CA CYS A 83 17.91 2.34 9.69
C CYS A 83 18.46 3.76 9.84
N GLN A 84 17.66 4.71 10.36
CA GLN A 84 18.08 6.11 10.51
C GLN A 84 18.97 6.37 11.72
N LEU A 85 18.88 5.54 12.77
CA LEU A 85 19.76 5.62 13.93
C LEU A 85 21.10 4.93 13.69
N TYR A 86 21.10 3.81 12.98
CA TYR A 86 22.22 2.87 13.01
C TYR A 86 22.75 2.46 11.64
N GLY A 87 22.17 2.99 10.58
CA GLY A 87 22.51 2.67 9.20
C GLY A 87 21.72 1.47 8.65
N PRO A 88 21.90 1.14 7.36
CA PRO A 88 21.16 0.07 6.71
C PRO A 88 21.50 -1.33 7.25
N LYS A 89 20.66 -2.32 6.93
CA LYS A 89 20.84 -3.75 7.24
C LYS A 89 20.74 -4.15 8.73
N VAL A 90 20.11 -3.33 9.56
CA VAL A 90 19.98 -3.61 11.01
C VAL A 90 19.08 -4.82 11.31
N GLY A 91 18.24 -5.24 10.36
CA GLY A 91 17.40 -6.44 10.45
C GLY A 91 16.64 -6.52 11.78
N HIS A 92 16.34 -7.74 12.24
CA HIS A 92 15.73 -7.99 13.56
C HIS A 92 16.76 -8.16 14.69
N GLY A 93 17.90 -7.45 14.60
CA GLY A 93 18.99 -7.51 15.57
C GLY A 93 18.69 -6.78 16.90
N PRO A 94 19.64 -6.75 17.86
CA PRO A 94 19.42 -6.16 19.18
C PRO A 94 18.89 -4.72 19.16
N ARG A 95 19.41 -3.89 18.26
CA ARG A 95 18.98 -2.49 18.07
C ARG A 95 17.50 -2.37 17.70
N TRP A 96 17.05 -3.21 16.76
CA TRP A 96 15.65 -3.26 16.37
C TRP A 96 14.76 -3.77 17.50
N LYS A 97 15.19 -4.80 18.23
CA LYS A 97 14.45 -5.33 19.39
C LYS A 97 14.26 -4.28 20.48
N GLN A 98 15.29 -3.47 20.75
CA GLN A 98 15.22 -2.37 21.70
C GLN A 98 14.20 -1.31 21.29
N ILE A 99 14.11 -0.97 19.99
CA ILE A 99 13.08 -0.05 19.49
C ILE A 99 11.68 -0.66 19.73
N MET A 100 11.46 -1.92 19.38
CA MET A 100 10.18 -2.60 19.61
C MET A 100 9.76 -2.56 21.08
N MET A 101 10.65 -2.99 21.98
CA MET A 101 10.33 -3.15 23.41
C MET A 101 10.29 -1.81 24.15
N ASN A 102 11.22 -0.88 23.90
CA ASN A 102 11.35 0.32 24.73
C ASN A 102 10.59 1.51 24.13
N CYS A 103 10.63 1.67 22.81
CA CYS A 103 9.99 2.78 22.13
C CYS A 103 8.52 2.48 21.81
N PHE A 104 8.20 1.25 21.39
CA PHE A 104 6.83 0.87 21.04
C PHE A 104 6.11 0.01 22.07
N ASN A 105 6.80 -0.47 23.11
CA ASN A 105 6.24 -1.35 24.12
C ASN A 105 5.55 -2.60 23.51
N LEU A 106 6.20 -3.18 22.50
CA LEU A 106 5.72 -4.34 21.76
C LEU A 106 6.74 -5.49 21.82
N PRO A 107 6.27 -6.75 21.81
CA PRO A 107 7.16 -7.89 21.69
C PRO A 107 7.88 -7.83 20.34
N PRO A 108 9.18 -8.18 20.29
CA PRO A 108 9.99 -8.14 19.06
C PRO A 108 9.74 -9.38 18.17
N ASP A 109 8.47 -9.68 17.92
CA ASP A 109 8.07 -10.83 17.11
C ASP A 109 8.37 -10.58 15.63
N ARG A 110 8.90 -11.62 14.97
CA ARG A 110 9.32 -11.57 13.56
C ARG A 110 8.24 -12.03 12.60
N CYS A 111 7.28 -12.80 13.10
CA CYS A 111 6.24 -13.42 12.31
C CYS A 111 4.88 -12.97 12.86
N HIS A 112 3.95 -12.69 11.97
CA HIS A 112 2.54 -12.52 12.30
C HIS A 112 1.78 -13.82 11.99
N ASP A 113 0.68 -14.06 12.69
CA ASP A 113 -0.22 -15.19 12.42
C ASP A 113 -1.49 -14.77 11.65
N LEU A 114 -1.35 -13.77 10.79
CA LEU A 114 -2.46 -13.37 9.92
C LEU A 114 -2.92 -14.52 9.03
N ASP A 115 -4.24 -14.68 8.92
CA ASP A 115 -4.80 -15.45 7.82
C ASP A 115 -4.44 -14.75 6.51
N THR A 116 -3.68 -15.47 5.67
CA THR A 116 -3.23 -14.98 4.36
C THR A 116 -3.91 -15.69 3.21
N SER A 117 -4.91 -16.53 3.47
CA SER A 117 -5.63 -17.33 2.48
C SER A 117 -6.11 -16.49 1.28
N LEU A 118 -6.72 -15.34 1.55
CA LEU A 118 -7.28 -14.44 0.54
C LEU A 118 -6.22 -13.56 -0.15
N ALA A 119 -5.11 -13.25 0.52
CA ALA A 119 -4.03 -12.45 -0.04
C ALA A 119 -2.99 -13.29 -0.82
N SER A 120 -2.89 -14.59 -0.51
CA SER A 120 -1.86 -15.52 -0.98
C SER A 120 -2.45 -16.86 -1.39
N ALA A 121 -3.08 -16.89 -2.56
CA ALA A 121 -3.62 -18.12 -3.13
C ALA A 121 -2.55 -19.20 -3.30
N LYS A 122 -2.91 -20.44 -3.00
CA LYS A 122 -2.08 -21.64 -3.18
C LYS A 122 -2.76 -22.62 -4.14
N PRO A 123 -2.86 -22.28 -5.44
CA PRO A 123 -3.69 -23.03 -6.38
C PRO A 123 -3.03 -24.33 -6.87
N PHE A 124 -1.73 -24.52 -6.67
CA PHE A 124 -1.04 -25.68 -7.23
C PHE A 124 -1.10 -26.86 -6.27
N ILE A 125 -1.66 -27.98 -6.71
CA ILE A 125 -1.76 -29.19 -5.91
C ILE A 125 -0.57 -30.09 -6.22
N TYR A 126 0.15 -30.45 -5.16
CA TYR A 126 1.20 -31.47 -5.17
C TYR A 126 0.81 -32.64 -4.27
N ARG A 127 1.25 -33.85 -4.59
CA ARG A 127 0.94 -35.07 -3.83
C ARG A 127 2.21 -35.84 -3.49
N CYS A 128 2.23 -36.42 -2.31
CA CYS A 128 3.06 -37.60 -1.96
C CYS A 128 2.17 -38.83 -1.99
N GLY A 129 2.75 -40.02 -1.76
CA GLY A 129 1.97 -41.24 -1.47
C GLY A 129 1.19 -41.23 -0.14
N CYS A 130 0.93 -40.06 0.45
CA CYS A 130 0.42 -39.92 1.81
C CYS A 130 -0.64 -38.83 2.00
N LYS A 131 -0.61 -37.74 1.21
CA LYS A 131 -1.55 -36.61 1.22
C LYS A 131 -1.29 -35.64 0.08
N ALA A 132 -2.23 -34.72 -0.13
CA ALA A 132 -2.10 -33.58 -1.02
C ALA A 132 -1.62 -32.33 -0.27
N PHE A 133 -1.07 -31.36 -1.02
CA PHE A 133 -0.53 -30.11 -0.52
C PHE A 133 -0.89 -28.97 -1.47
N ASN A 134 -1.36 -27.86 -0.90
CA ASN A 134 -1.62 -26.63 -1.63
C ASN A 134 -0.34 -25.78 -1.63
N ILE A 135 0.21 -25.55 -2.81
CA ILE A 135 1.50 -24.93 -3.05
C ILE A 135 1.29 -23.55 -3.69
N SER A 136 2.04 -22.56 -3.20
CA SER A 136 1.99 -21.19 -3.76
C SER A 136 2.64 -21.13 -5.14
N THR A 137 2.25 -20.16 -5.96
CA THR A 137 2.85 -19.94 -7.30
C THR A 137 4.37 -19.81 -7.25
N ARG A 138 4.92 -19.15 -6.22
CA ARG A 138 6.37 -19.00 -6.06
C ARG A 138 7.04 -20.36 -5.85
N MET A 139 6.48 -21.18 -4.97
CA MET A 139 7.05 -22.49 -4.65
C MET A 139 6.89 -23.46 -5.83
N HIS A 140 5.74 -23.44 -6.52
CA HIS A 140 5.54 -24.20 -7.75
C HIS A 140 6.62 -23.88 -8.79
N LYS A 141 6.85 -22.59 -9.08
CA LYS A 141 7.93 -22.15 -10.00
C LYS A 141 9.34 -22.54 -9.55
N GLN A 142 9.58 -22.65 -8.25
CA GLN A 142 10.87 -23.16 -7.74
C GLN A 142 11.01 -24.67 -7.99
N MET A 143 9.93 -25.42 -7.79
CA MET A 143 9.89 -26.87 -8.02
C MET A 143 10.01 -27.21 -9.51
N GLU A 144 9.38 -26.42 -10.39
CA GLU A 144 9.58 -26.53 -11.84
C GLU A 144 11.04 -26.31 -12.26
N ARG A 145 11.78 -25.47 -11.53
CA ARG A 145 13.22 -25.23 -11.74
C ARG A 145 14.12 -26.27 -11.06
N GLY A 146 13.55 -27.39 -10.62
CA GLY A 146 14.29 -28.51 -10.03
C GLY A 146 14.51 -28.42 -8.52
N GLN A 147 13.95 -27.43 -7.81
CA GLN A 147 14.04 -27.39 -6.36
C GLN A 147 13.09 -28.42 -5.72
N LEU A 148 13.62 -29.62 -5.47
CA LEU A 148 12.85 -30.73 -4.89
C LEU A 148 12.32 -30.39 -3.49
N ARG A 149 11.08 -30.79 -3.23
CA ARG A 149 10.43 -30.68 -1.93
C ARG A 149 9.95 -32.06 -1.50
N HIS A 150 10.11 -32.37 -0.22
CA HIS A 150 9.76 -33.66 0.36
C HIS A 150 8.68 -33.50 1.43
N CYS A 151 7.80 -34.48 1.52
CA CYS A 151 6.82 -34.54 2.58
C CYS A 151 7.51 -34.73 3.95
N LYS A 152 7.14 -33.94 4.95
CA LYS A 152 7.69 -34.09 6.31
C LYS A 152 7.34 -35.44 6.96
N ALA A 153 6.19 -36.03 6.61
CA ALA A 153 5.69 -37.28 7.18
C ALA A 153 6.30 -38.52 6.51
N CYS A 154 6.05 -38.75 5.21
CA CYS A 154 6.53 -39.95 4.51
C CYS A 154 7.89 -39.79 3.82
N LYS A 155 8.50 -38.59 3.86
CA LYS A 155 9.78 -38.25 3.20
C LYS A 155 9.83 -38.36 1.68
N GLN A 156 8.77 -38.85 1.03
CA GLN A 156 8.70 -38.94 -0.44
C GLN A 156 8.69 -37.55 -1.10
N PRO A 157 9.23 -37.43 -2.33
CA PRO A 157 9.18 -36.19 -3.10
C PRO A 157 7.73 -35.83 -3.44
N LEU A 158 7.48 -34.53 -3.51
CA LEU A 158 6.21 -33.97 -3.93
C LEU A 158 6.11 -33.97 -5.45
N ALA A 159 5.15 -34.70 -6.00
CA ALA A 159 4.84 -34.71 -7.42
C ALA A 159 3.71 -33.72 -7.73
N TYR A 160 3.86 -32.95 -8.82
CA TYR A 160 2.80 -32.06 -9.29
C TYR A 160 1.57 -32.89 -9.70
N SER A 161 0.37 -32.43 -9.31
CA SER A 161 -0.89 -33.09 -9.65
C SER A 161 -1.69 -32.24 -10.65
N HIS A 162 -2.16 -31.07 -10.23
CA HIS A 162 -2.97 -30.18 -11.06
C HIS A 162 -3.02 -28.79 -10.43
N VAL A 163 -3.64 -27.84 -11.12
CA VAL A 163 -3.97 -26.51 -10.60
C VAL A 163 -5.46 -26.47 -10.29
N GLU A 164 -5.81 -25.99 -9.11
CA GLU A 164 -7.19 -25.68 -8.71
C GLU A 164 -7.45 -24.19 -8.99
N GLU A 165 -8.66 -23.89 -9.48
CA GLU A 165 -9.11 -22.51 -9.55
C GLU A 165 -9.37 -21.99 -8.13
N VAL A 166 -8.47 -21.15 -7.66
CA VAL A 166 -8.65 -20.42 -6.40
C VAL A 166 -9.11 -19.01 -6.74
N GLU A 167 -10.27 -18.63 -6.23
CA GLU A 167 -10.81 -17.29 -6.41
C GLU A 167 -9.85 -16.28 -5.77
N LYS A 168 -9.15 -15.52 -6.61
CA LYS A 168 -8.23 -14.49 -6.14
C LYS A 168 -9.06 -13.27 -5.78
N VAL A 169 -9.00 -12.85 -4.52
CA VAL A 169 -9.59 -11.58 -4.10
C VAL A 169 -8.87 -10.45 -4.84
N VAL A 170 -9.57 -9.85 -5.79
CA VAL A 170 -9.13 -8.63 -6.48
C VAL A 170 -10.00 -7.50 -5.95
N LEU A 171 -9.40 -6.60 -5.18
CA LEU A 171 -10.09 -5.39 -4.77
C LEU A 171 -10.40 -4.59 -6.04
N ARG A 172 -11.67 -4.26 -6.26
CA ARG A 172 -12.12 -3.60 -7.48
C ARG A 172 -12.54 -2.19 -7.16
N MET A 173 -12.06 -1.25 -7.96
CA MET A 173 -12.49 0.14 -7.93
C MET A 173 -13.19 0.43 -9.25
N GLU A 174 -14.52 0.33 -9.26
CA GLU A 174 -15.30 0.37 -10.51
C GLU A 174 -15.13 1.70 -11.25
N LYS A 175 -15.15 2.82 -10.52
CA LYS A 175 -15.02 4.16 -11.10
C LYS A 175 -14.36 5.13 -10.13
N LEU A 176 -13.22 5.69 -10.53
CA LEU A 176 -12.44 6.71 -9.81
C LEU A 176 -12.59 8.08 -10.46
N PHE A 177 -12.82 9.11 -9.67
CA PHE A 177 -12.66 10.51 -10.09
C PHE A 177 -11.35 11.11 -9.58
N LEU A 178 -10.58 11.77 -10.47
CA LEU A 178 -9.40 12.55 -10.13
C LEU A 178 -9.63 14.03 -10.39
N ALA A 179 -9.40 14.84 -9.35
CA ALA A 179 -9.53 16.29 -9.41
C ALA A 179 -8.38 16.97 -8.67
N ALA A 180 -8.06 18.20 -9.06
CA ALA A 180 -6.94 18.98 -8.55
C ALA A 180 -7.29 20.46 -8.57
N HIS A 181 -7.04 21.18 -7.49
CA HIS A 181 -7.43 22.60 -7.38
C HIS A 181 -6.83 23.48 -8.49
N ASP A 182 -5.57 23.26 -8.84
CA ASP A 182 -4.77 24.00 -9.82
C ASP A 182 -4.88 23.43 -11.25
N ASN A 183 -5.76 22.45 -11.46
CA ASN A 183 -5.88 21.70 -12.71
C ASN A 183 -4.60 21.04 -13.21
N ARG A 184 -3.66 20.67 -12.32
CA ARG A 184 -2.40 20.02 -12.72
C ARG A 184 -2.11 18.79 -11.89
N LEU A 185 -1.58 17.72 -12.48
CA LEU A 185 -0.96 16.62 -11.71
C LEU A 185 0.46 16.40 -12.20
N SER A 186 1.40 16.47 -11.26
CA SER A 186 2.81 16.15 -11.52
C SER A 186 3.03 14.63 -11.53
N ARG A 187 4.23 14.20 -11.95
CA ARG A 187 4.66 12.80 -11.85
C ARG A 187 4.61 12.28 -10.41
N THR A 188 4.94 13.14 -9.42
CA THR A 188 4.84 12.81 -7.99
C THR A 188 3.40 12.60 -7.56
N ASP A 189 2.45 13.38 -8.10
CA ASP A 189 1.03 13.20 -7.80
C ASP A 189 0.48 11.90 -8.41
N ILE A 190 0.94 11.52 -9.60
CA ILE A 190 0.61 10.21 -10.21
C ILE A 190 1.08 9.06 -9.31
N GLN A 191 2.28 9.16 -8.72
CA GLN A 191 2.80 8.18 -7.76
C GLN A 191 1.91 8.12 -6.51
N ARG A 192 1.53 9.29 -5.96
CA ARG A 192 0.59 9.36 -4.83
C ARG A 192 -0.74 8.71 -5.14
N VAL A 193 -1.36 8.99 -6.29
CA VAL A 193 -2.60 8.33 -6.72
C VAL A 193 -2.41 6.81 -6.71
N THR A 194 -1.34 6.33 -7.34
CA THR A 194 -1.01 4.90 -7.43
C THR A 194 -0.85 4.25 -6.05
N GLY A 195 -0.18 4.93 -5.12
CA GLY A 195 -0.04 4.48 -3.73
C GLY A 195 -1.39 4.37 -3.00
N LEU A 196 -2.27 5.37 -3.17
CA LEU A 196 -3.59 5.44 -2.54
C LEU A 196 -4.57 4.37 -3.04
N ILE A 197 -4.44 3.99 -4.31
CA ILE A 197 -5.29 2.96 -4.94
C ILE A 197 -4.62 1.59 -4.96
N GLY A 198 -3.43 1.47 -4.35
CA GLY A 198 -2.65 0.25 -4.31
C GLY A 198 -3.49 -0.98 -3.95
N GLY A 199 -3.24 -2.07 -4.67
CA GLY A 199 -3.98 -3.33 -4.52
C GLY A 199 -5.36 -3.35 -5.17
N HIS A 200 -5.84 -2.24 -5.76
CA HIS A 200 -7.11 -2.21 -6.50
C HIS A 200 -6.89 -2.36 -8.01
N LYS A 201 -7.79 -3.10 -8.67
CA LYS A 201 -7.97 -3.06 -10.11
C LYS A 201 -8.98 -1.96 -10.45
N LEU A 202 -8.55 -0.95 -11.20
CA LEU A 202 -9.40 0.17 -11.62
C LEU A 202 -10.22 -0.21 -12.86
N GLY A 203 -11.53 -0.03 -12.79
CA GLY A 203 -12.46 -0.21 -13.90
C GLY A 203 -12.45 0.97 -14.87
N ARG A 204 -12.79 2.16 -14.37
CA ARG A 204 -12.83 3.41 -15.14
C ARG A 204 -12.22 4.58 -14.38
N LEU A 205 -11.55 5.45 -15.11
CA LEU A 205 -11.04 6.72 -14.61
C LEU A 205 -11.84 7.87 -15.22
N VAL A 206 -12.27 8.80 -14.38
CA VAL A 206 -12.80 10.10 -14.81
C VAL A 206 -11.87 11.18 -14.29
N ILE A 207 -11.40 12.06 -15.17
CA ILE A 207 -10.59 13.22 -14.78
C ILE A 207 -11.42 14.50 -14.91
N GLN A 208 -11.17 15.47 -14.03
CA GLN A 208 -11.81 16.77 -14.14
C GLN A 208 -11.48 17.45 -15.49
N PRO A 209 -12.34 18.35 -16.00
CA PRO A 209 -12.07 19.02 -17.26
C PRO A 209 -10.78 19.82 -17.21
N SER A 210 -10.05 19.84 -18.33
CA SER A 210 -8.80 20.59 -18.52
C SER A 210 -7.69 20.24 -17.52
N LEU A 211 -7.71 19.03 -16.93
CA LEU A 211 -6.63 18.57 -16.07
C LEU A 211 -5.35 18.35 -16.87
N ALA A 212 -4.35 19.20 -16.66
CA ALA A 212 -3.03 19.06 -17.23
C ALA A 212 -2.26 17.92 -16.53
N VAL A 213 -2.22 16.77 -17.21
CA VAL A 213 -1.50 15.57 -16.78
C VAL A 213 -1.02 14.78 -17.99
N SER A 214 0.14 14.14 -17.90
CA SER A 214 0.58 13.17 -18.91
C SER A 214 -0.35 11.95 -18.88
N ARG A 215 -1.30 11.87 -19.82
CA ARG A 215 -2.23 10.75 -19.91
C ARG A 215 -1.51 9.42 -20.05
N ARG A 216 -0.44 9.37 -20.86
CA ARG A 216 0.36 8.16 -21.04
C ARG A 216 0.95 7.67 -19.72
N GLU A 217 1.55 8.57 -18.93
CA GLU A 217 2.13 8.20 -17.64
C GLU A 217 1.06 7.81 -16.62
N LEU A 218 -0.04 8.57 -16.54
CA LEU A 218 -1.14 8.29 -15.64
C LEU A 218 -1.78 6.93 -15.94
N LEU A 219 -2.12 6.66 -17.20
CA LEU A 219 -2.74 5.40 -17.60
C LEU A 219 -1.81 4.20 -17.43
N SER A 220 -0.53 4.37 -17.74
CA SER A 220 0.50 3.35 -17.47
C SER A 220 0.59 3.03 -15.98
N ALA A 221 0.69 4.05 -15.13
CA ALA A 221 0.78 3.89 -13.68
C ALA A 221 -0.46 3.20 -13.07
N LEU A 222 -1.64 3.47 -13.63
CA LEU A 222 -2.91 2.87 -13.18
C LEU A 222 -3.25 1.55 -13.90
N SER A 223 -2.38 1.07 -14.80
CA SER A 223 -2.63 -0.12 -15.63
C SER A 223 -3.98 -0.08 -16.36
N LEU A 224 -4.31 1.07 -16.94
CA LEU A 224 -5.59 1.37 -17.57
C LEU A 224 -5.42 1.67 -19.06
N THR A 225 -6.37 1.25 -19.89
CA THR A 225 -6.42 1.58 -21.32
C THR A 225 -7.09 2.93 -21.56
N ALA A 226 -6.80 3.57 -22.69
CA ALA A 226 -7.28 4.93 -22.99
C ALA A 226 -8.81 5.03 -23.08
N ASP A 227 -9.50 4.00 -23.59
CA ASP A 227 -10.98 3.91 -23.69
C ASP A 227 -11.69 3.92 -22.32
N ARG A 228 -10.94 3.63 -21.24
CA ARG A 228 -11.45 3.62 -19.87
C ARG A 228 -11.19 4.91 -19.12
N CYS A 229 -10.57 5.90 -19.75
CA CYS A 229 -10.30 7.21 -19.20
C CYS A 229 -11.18 8.26 -19.88
N LEU A 230 -12.01 8.95 -19.11
CA LEU A 230 -12.96 9.93 -19.60
C LEU A 230 -12.67 11.30 -18.99
N ASP A 231 -12.76 12.34 -19.82
CA ASP A 231 -12.89 13.70 -19.30
C ASP A 231 -14.32 13.92 -18.82
N HIS A 232 -14.45 14.46 -17.61
CA HIS A 232 -15.74 14.96 -17.15
C HIS A 232 -16.09 16.22 -17.96
N PRO A 233 -17.29 16.32 -18.55
CA PRO A 233 -17.57 17.36 -19.54
C PRO A 233 -17.76 18.77 -18.96
N ARG A 234 -17.98 18.91 -17.65
CA ARG A 234 -18.45 20.15 -17.03
C ARG A 234 -17.72 20.48 -15.72
N PRO A 235 -17.06 21.65 -15.59
CA PRO A 235 -16.26 21.99 -14.41
C PRO A 235 -17.07 22.26 -13.14
N ASP A 236 -18.36 22.57 -13.29
CA ASP A 236 -19.31 22.96 -12.26
C ASP A 236 -20.13 21.78 -11.70
N THR A 237 -19.97 20.58 -12.26
CA THR A 237 -20.72 19.38 -11.84
C THR A 237 -19.80 18.27 -11.38
N LEU A 238 -20.33 17.35 -10.58
CA LEU A 238 -19.63 16.15 -10.14
C LEU A 238 -20.11 14.93 -10.93
N PRO A 239 -19.21 14.04 -11.42
CA PRO A 239 -19.62 12.85 -12.15
C PRO A 239 -20.53 11.93 -11.33
N GLY A 240 -21.49 11.29 -11.99
CA GLY A 240 -22.34 10.26 -11.40
C GLY A 240 -21.70 8.86 -11.40
N GLY A 241 -22.21 7.98 -10.55
CA GLY A 241 -21.81 6.56 -10.47
C GLY A 241 -20.36 6.33 -10.02
N LEU A 242 -19.80 7.29 -9.27
CA LEU A 242 -18.46 7.16 -8.72
C LEU A 242 -18.45 6.18 -7.54
N THR A 243 -17.40 5.37 -7.44
CA THR A 243 -17.14 4.56 -6.24
C THR A 243 -16.09 5.20 -5.36
N HIS A 244 -15.14 5.90 -5.98
CA HIS A 244 -14.01 6.52 -5.32
C HIS A 244 -13.70 7.88 -5.94
N ALA A 245 -13.12 8.78 -5.14
CA ALA A 245 -12.57 10.04 -5.63
C ALA A 245 -11.28 10.38 -4.89
N ILE A 246 -10.30 10.90 -5.62
CA ILE A 246 -9.09 11.51 -5.06
C ILE A 246 -9.07 12.97 -5.51
N LEU A 247 -9.11 13.86 -4.53
CA LEU A 247 -9.15 15.31 -4.73
C LEU A 247 -7.87 15.90 -4.16
N PHE A 248 -7.04 16.50 -5.01
CA PHE A 248 -5.87 17.26 -4.58
C PHE A 248 -6.30 18.68 -4.25
N ALA A 249 -6.14 19.06 -2.98
CA ALA A 249 -6.63 20.33 -2.45
C ALA A 249 -5.55 21.02 -1.61
N ASP A 250 -5.60 22.35 -1.61
CA ASP A 250 -4.80 23.17 -0.71
C ASP A 250 -5.54 23.36 0.62
N SER A 251 -4.82 23.77 1.66
CA SER A 251 -5.39 23.91 3.01
C SER A 251 -6.58 24.89 3.07
N THR A 252 -6.62 25.88 2.17
CA THR A 252 -7.65 26.91 2.06
C THR A 252 -8.74 26.59 1.02
N ASP A 253 -8.62 25.49 0.28
CA ASP A 253 -9.53 25.19 -0.82
C ASP A 253 -10.92 24.75 -0.33
N THR A 254 -11.86 25.69 -0.30
CA THR A 254 -13.25 25.45 0.10
C THR A 254 -14.03 24.70 -0.97
N ARG A 255 -13.67 24.81 -2.25
CA ARG A 255 -14.35 24.16 -3.37
C ARG A 255 -14.13 22.65 -3.32
N MET A 256 -12.87 22.21 -3.22
CA MET A 256 -12.57 20.77 -3.14
C MET A 256 -13.09 20.15 -1.84
N LYS A 257 -13.11 20.89 -0.72
CA LYS A 257 -13.74 20.43 0.53
C LYS A 257 -15.25 20.22 0.38
N ARG A 258 -15.96 21.16 -0.26
CA ARG A 258 -17.40 21.02 -0.57
C ARG A 258 -17.66 19.85 -1.51
N ALA A 259 -16.88 19.73 -2.59
CA ALA A 259 -16.98 18.60 -3.51
C ALA A 259 -16.77 17.26 -2.78
N ALA A 260 -15.80 17.20 -1.87
CA ALA A 260 -15.55 16.01 -1.05
C ALA A 260 -16.75 15.66 -0.17
N ALA A 261 -17.38 16.66 0.47
CA ALA A 261 -18.56 16.44 1.30
C ALA A 261 -19.74 15.89 0.47
N VAL A 262 -20.04 16.51 -0.68
CA VAL A 262 -21.12 16.06 -1.59
C VAL A 262 -20.87 14.64 -2.10
N LEU A 263 -19.63 14.30 -2.46
CA LEU A 263 -19.29 12.95 -2.90
C LEU A 263 -19.43 11.92 -1.77
N ARG A 264 -19.02 12.27 -0.54
CA ARG A 264 -19.20 11.38 0.62
C ARG A 264 -20.67 11.14 0.94
N ASP A 265 -21.50 12.18 0.83
CA ASP A 265 -22.96 12.08 1.00
C ASP A 265 -23.59 11.12 -0.02
N ARG A 266 -23.04 11.08 -1.25
CA ARG A 266 -23.39 10.09 -2.29
C ARG A 266 -22.79 8.68 -2.05
N GLY A 267 -22.20 8.42 -0.89
CA GLY A 267 -21.55 7.14 -0.57
C GLY A 267 -20.20 6.89 -1.26
N VAL A 268 -19.62 7.91 -1.92
CA VAL A 268 -18.33 7.79 -2.60
C VAL A 268 -17.20 7.77 -1.55
N LYS A 269 -16.24 6.87 -1.71
CA LYS A 269 -15.01 6.85 -0.88
C LYS A 269 -14.08 7.98 -1.35
N VAL A 270 -14.05 9.08 -0.61
CA VAL A 270 -13.28 10.28 -0.99
C VAL A 270 -12.01 10.43 -0.16
N ARG A 271 -10.88 10.55 -0.86
CA ARG A 271 -9.60 11.00 -0.30
C ARG A 271 -9.31 12.43 -0.72
N VAL A 272 -9.00 13.28 0.25
CA VAL A 272 -8.49 14.63 0.01
C VAL A 272 -6.99 14.59 0.29
N VAL A 273 -6.18 14.89 -0.73
CA VAL A 273 -4.73 14.86 -0.66
C VAL A 273 -4.25 16.30 -0.60
N ALA A 274 -3.53 16.64 0.46
CA ALA A 274 -2.91 17.95 0.57
C ALA A 274 -1.85 18.13 -0.52
N ARG A 275 -1.84 19.29 -1.18
CA ARG A 275 -0.67 19.70 -1.95
C ARG A 275 0.48 19.95 -0.99
N SER A 276 1.62 19.34 -1.28
CA SER A 276 2.87 19.76 -0.69
C SER A 276 3.26 21.09 -1.33
N ASN A 277 3.32 22.17 -0.55
CA ASN A 277 3.85 23.46 -0.98
C ASN A 277 5.31 23.27 -1.40
N ALA A 278 5.55 22.97 -2.67
CA ALA A 278 6.84 23.18 -3.28
C ALA A 278 6.95 24.69 -3.56
N GLY A 279 7.25 25.47 -2.51
CA GLY A 279 7.37 26.93 -2.62
C GLY A 279 6.83 27.69 -1.42
N ALA A 280 7.42 27.51 -0.24
CA ALA A 280 7.38 28.49 0.83
C ALA A 280 8.71 28.48 1.57
N GLY A 281 9.61 29.39 1.17
CA GLY A 281 10.65 29.96 2.03
C GLY A 281 11.87 29.08 2.37
N ALA A 282 12.70 28.76 1.37
CA ALA A 282 14.14 28.87 1.59
C ALA A 282 14.49 30.36 1.40
N THR A 283 14.24 31.17 2.42
CA THR A 283 14.67 32.58 2.55
C THR A 283 14.34 33.04 3.97
N ALA A 284 15.32 32.86 4.86
CA ALA A 284 15.57 33.54 6.13
C ALA A 284 16.71 32.70 6.73
N GLY A 285 17.94 33.17 6.82
CA GLY A 285 18.43 34.46 7.29
C GLY A 285 19.58 34.11 8.22
#